data_AF-A0A832VY36-F1
#
_entry.id   AF-A0A832VY36-F1
#
_cell.length_a   1.000
_cell.length_b   1.000
_cell.length_c   1.000
_cell.angle_alpha   90.00
_cell.angle_beta   90.00
_cell.angle_gamma   90.00
#
_symmetry.space_group_name_H-M   'P 1'
#
loop_
_entity.id
_entity.type
_entity.pdbx_description
1 polymer ?
#
loop_
_entity_poly.entity_id
_entity_poly.type
_entity_poly.pdbx_seq_one_letter_code
_entity_poly.pdbx_strand_id
1 'polypeptide(L)' 'LIEDLGVTNEEMYKTFNMGVGFCIISPKIQANKIMQICRKYGLMSYEIGHISEKTGVFVNNTKLA' A
#
# COMPACT_ATOMS: atom_id res chain seq x y z
N LEU A 1 9.40 1.43 -18.40
CA LEU A 1 8.59 0.77 -17.34
C LEU A 1 7.39 0.10 -17.97
N ILE A 2 6.67 -0.79 -17.26
CA ILE A 2 5.47 -1.45 -17.80
C ILE A 2 4.40 -0.40 -18.17
N GLU A 3 4.28 0.67 -17.38
CA GLU A 3 3.40 1.82 -17.68
C GLU A 3 3.71 2.46 -19.04
N ASP A 4 4.99 2.62 -19.40
CA ASP A 4 5.42 3.20 -20.69
C ASP A 4 5.02 2.35 -21.90
N LEU A 5 4.59 1.10 -21.69
CA LEU A 5 4.07 0.22 -22.74
C LEU A 5 2.55 0.42 -22.97
N GLY A 6 1.95 1.42 -22.32
CA GLY A 6 0.53 1.78 -22.50
C GLY A 6 -0.42 1.10 -21.52
N VAL A 7 0.08 0.46 -20.47
CA VAL A 7 -0.77 -0.09 -19.40
C VAL A 7 -1.31 1.06 -18.56
N THR A 8 -2.62 1.10 -18.33
CA THR A 8 -3.25 2.17 -17.56
C THR A 8 -2.85 2.09 -16.09
N ASN A 9 -2.81 3.23 -15.41
CA ASN A 9 -2.50 3.27 -13.98
C ASN A 9 -3.48 2.42 -13.13
N GLU A 10 -4.75 2.35 -13.52
CA GLU A 10 -5.73 1.47 -12.86
C GLU A 10 -5.35 -0.01 -12.96
N GLU A 11 -4.96 -0.46 -14.16
CA GLU A 11 -4.52 -1.84 -14.38
C GLU A 11 -3.20 -2.13 -13.66
N MET A 12 -2.30 -1.14 -13.61
CA MET A 12 -1.05 -1.25 -12.86
C MET A 12 -1.30 -1.59 -11.38
N TYR A 13 -2.26 -0.92 -10.73
CA TYR A 13 -2.61 -1.18 -9.33
C TYR A 13 -3.40 -2.48 -9.09
N LYS A 14 -4.17 -2.94 -10.07
CA LYS A 14 -4.94 -4.20 -9.95
C LYS A 14 -4.08 -5.44 -10.16
N THR A 15 -3.04 -5.32 -10.97
CA THR A 15 -2.22 -6.47 -11.39
C THR A 15 -0.86 -6.52 -10.71
N PHE A 16 -0.26 -5.37 -10.39
CA PHE A 16 1.05 -5.31 -9.75
C PHE A 16 0.96 -4.76 -8.34
N ASN A 17 1.94 -5.13 -7.50
CA ASN A 17 1.98 -4.71 -6.10
C ASN A 17 2.41 -3.24 -5.90
N MET A 18 2.82 -2.55 -6.98
CA MET A 18 3.27 -1.15 -6.97
C MET A 18 4.32 -0.82 -5.89
N GLY A 19 5.21 -1.79 -5.59
CA GLY A 19 6.28 -1.67 -4.60
C GLY A 19 5.91 -2.11 -3.18
N VAL A 20 4.66 -2.51 -2.93
CA VAL A 20 4.19 -2.98 -1.62
C VAL A 20 3.77 -4.45 -1.70
N GLY A 21 4.66 -5.37 -1.33
CA GLY A 21 4.39 -6.81 -1.35
C GLY A 21 3.58 -7.34 -0.16
N PHE A 22 3.46 -6.56 0.92
CA PHE A 22 2.77 -6.99 2.14
C PHE A 22 2.20 -5.80 2.92
N CYS A 23 0.98 -5.94 3.43
CA CYS A 23 0.28 -4.92 4.21
C CYS A 23 -0.01 -5.43 5.63
N ILE A 24 0.25 -4.58 6.63
CA ILE A 24 -0.11 -4.82 8.03
C ILE A 24 -1.21 -3.83 8.41
N ILE A 25 -2.34 -4.32 8.90
CA ILE A 25 -3.41 -3.50 9.46
C ILE A 25 -3.27 -3.53 10.98
N SER A 26 -3.16 -2.35 11.61
CA SER A 26 -2.98 -2.23 13.05
C SER A 26 -3.52 -0.89 13.58
N PRO A 27 -3.77 -0.76 14.91
CA PRO A 27 -4.04 0.52 15.53
C PRO A 27 -2.89 1.51 15.30
N LYS A 28 -3.21 2.79 15.03
CA LYS A 28 -2.22 3.84 14.73
C LYS A 28 -1.10 3.95 15.79
N ILE A 29 -1.45 3.74 17.07
CA ILE A 29 -0.48 3.80 18.18
C ILE A 29 0.64 2.74 18.07
N GLN A 30 0.42 1.65 17.34
CA GLN A 30 1.41 0.57 17.16
C GLN A 30 2.31 0.76 15.93
N ALA A 31 2.01 1.72 15.04
CA ALA A 31 2.71 1.87 13.76
C ALA A 31 4.23 2.00 13.94
N ASN A 32 4.69 2.90 14.82
CA ASN A 32 6.11 3.11 15.09
C ASN A 32 6.81 1.84 15.60
N LYS A 33 6.16 1.09 16.50
CA LYS A 33 6.71 -0.16 17.04
C LYS A 33 6.84 -1.22 15.94
N ILE A 34 5.83 -1.35 15.08
CA ILE A 34 5.84 -2.29 13.96
C ILE A 34 6.96 -1.92 12.98
N MET A 35 7.07 -0.65 12.59
CA MET A 35 8.13 -0.18 11.68
C MET A 35 9.54 -0.40 12.26
N GLN A 36 9.72 -0.22 13.57
CA GLN A 36 10.99 -0.54 14.24
C GLN A 36 11.33 -2.03 14.17
N ILE A 37 10.33 -2.91 14.33
CA ILE A 37 10.51 -4.37 14.17
C ILE A 37 10.90 -4.69 12.72
N CYS A 38 10.19 -4.16 11.72
CA CYS A 38 10.54 -4.35 10.31
C CYS A 38 11.99 -3.93 10.02
N ARG A 39 12.37 -2.73 10.47
CA ARG A 39 13.74 -2.21 10.32
C ARG A 39 14.79 -3.09 10.99
N LYS A 40 14.49 -3.65 12.18
CA LYS A 40 15.40 -4.58 12.88
C LYS A 40 15.72 -5.83 12.04
N TYR A 41 14.77 -6.29 11.23
CA TYR A 41 14.95 -7.41 10.31
C TYR A 41 15.35 -6.99 8.89
N GLY A 42 15.77 -5.74 8.68
CA GLY A 42 16.22 -5.25 7.37
C GLY A 42 15.10 -4.98 6.37
N LEU A 43 13.84 -4.93 6.83
CA LEU A 43 12.69 -4.64 5.97
C LEU A 43 12.37 -3.15 6.00
N MET A 44 12.21 -2.54 4.82
CA MET A 44 11.63 -1.21 4.71
C MET A 44 10.12 -1.27 4.90
N SER A 45 9.56 -0.30 5.61
CA SER A 45 8.13 -0.22 5.92
C SER A 45 7.67 1.23 5.89
N TYR A 46 6.46 1.47 5.43
CA TYR A 46 5.84 2.80 5.31
C TYR A 46 4.39 2.75 5.77
N GLU A 47 3.90 3.84 6.36
CA GLU A 47 2.46 4.03 6.54
C GLU A 47 1.88 4.49 5.18
N ILE A 48 1.09 3.63 4.54
CA ILE A 48 0.60 3.84 3.15
C ILE A 48 -0.89 4.18 3.07
N GLY A 49 -1.61 4.17 4.19
CA GLY A 49 -3.05 4.42 4.21
C GLY A 49 -3.71 4.17 5.56
N HIS A 50 -5.05 4.21 5.57
CA HIS A 50 -5.88 3.98 6.76
C HIS A 50 -7.20 3.30 6.36
N ILE A 51 -7.84 2.63 7.31
CA ILE A 51 -9.19 2.09 7.13
C ILE A 51 -10.20 3.22 7.35
N SER A 52 -11.22 3.29 6.49
CA SER A 52 -12.31 4.25 6.57
C SER A 52 -13.66 3.52 6.42
N GLU A 53 -14.76 4.21 6.65
CA GLU A 53 -16.11 3.67 6.49
C GLU A 53 -16.52 3.47 5.01
N LYS A 54 -15.72 3.95 4.05
CA LYS A 54 -16.02 3.82 2.62
C LYS A 54 -15.76 2.39 2.14
N THR A 55 -16.75 1.80 1.45
CA THR A 55 -16.58 0.50 0.79
C THR A 55 -15.70 0.61 -0.45
N GLY A 56 -14.56 -0.08 -0.40
CA GLY A 56 -13.65 -0.22 -1.52
C GLY A 56 -12.21 0.17 -1.20
N VAL A 57 -11.33 0.04 -2.18
CA VAL A 57 -9.93 0.49 -2.12
C VAL A 57 -9.78 1.74 -2.96
N PHE A 58 -9.22 2.81 -2.36
CA PHE A 58 -9.05 4.10 -3.02
C PHE A 58 -7.58 4.51 -3.02
N VAL A 59 -7.06 4.88 -4.18
CA VAL A 59 -5.71 5.43 -4.36
C VAL A 59 -5.84 6.76 -5.10
N ASN A 60 -5.30 7.85 -4.54
CA ASN A 60 -5.41 9.21 -5.12
C ASN A 60 -6.84 9.59 -5.54
N ASN A 61 -7.82 9.28 -4.68
CA ASN A 61 -9.26 9.46 -4.91
C ASN A 61 -9.89 8.60 -6.03
N THR A 62 -9.13 7.71 -6.67
CA THR A 62 -9.64 6.75 -7.65
C THR A 62 -10.02 5.46 -6.95
N LYS A 63 -11.23 4.97 -7.18
CA LYS A 63 -11.68 3.67 -6.66
C LYS A 63 -11.13 2.54 -7.54
N LEU A 64 -10.43 1.58 -6.92
CA LEU A 64 -9.83 0.44 -7.61
C LEU A 64 -10.64 -0.86 -7.45
N ALA A 65 -11.28 -1.05 -6.29
CA ALA A 65 -12.14 -2.18 -5.95
C ALA A 65 -13.28 -1.69 -5.06
#